data_AF-A0A850G658-F1
#
_entry.id   AF-A0A850G658-F1
#
_cell.length_a   1.000
_cell.length_b   1.000
_cell.length_c   1.000
_cell.angle_alpha   90.00
_cell.angle_beta   90.00
_cell.angle_gamma   90.00
#
_symmetry.space_group_name_H-M   'P 1'
#
loop_
_entity.id
_entity.type
_entity.pdbx_description
1 polymer ?
#
loop_
_entity_poly.entity_id
_entity_poly.type
_entity_poly.pdbx_seq_one_letter_code
_entity_poly.pdbx_strand_id
1 'polypeptide(L)'
;MRTGVFALSLALLTGCPGDDQSSTDELADEADEGGDDGDDDAEDTGTVAPDGTKCAAGYTCWPDPESDVVWVMKDDGNTNGPTCKSVCENALSENCEYIACDHGRPLSYPDMDSFAPVAEGLGFSCREGACKWPDSPISNLHLVSIDTDEDGSKTCFFPTESTLACDVHPGNANCFGERYAAICPCVPKELDQACEWECPPQHTTQATWKTSGTSCVERINYWRKRACEEGWVECPPAGLPPMVECTACHECANSEAQYDAENGAHASFGRCGENVQGEGGGATCADVIDAFVSERAPDEDGVMRCQGHCGPIVAEGCQTFFWGKAMDSNFHTLNWRSCNVDTCQGYCDEHPGECFTHETSPDGSCDDPSVDAEPGPEIAACQ
;
A
#
# COMPACT_ATOMS: atom_id res chain seq x y z
N MET A 1 36.65 42.03 -21.64
CA MET A 1 36.97 40.71 -22.26
C MET A 1 36.98 39.71 -21.12
N ARG A 2 36.22 38.62 -21.08
CA ARG A 2 35.24 38.00 -21.98
C ARG A 2 34.46 36.99 -21.10
N THR A 3 33.13 37.03 -21.18
CA THR A 3 32.16 35.90 -21.27
C THR A 3 32.34 34.67 -20.37
N GLY A 4 31.35 34.35 -19.51
CA GLY A 4 30.33 33.29 -19.75
C GLY A 4 30.65 32.07 -18.86
N VAL A 5 29.74 31.28 -18.28
CA VAL A 5 28.42 30.79 -18.71
C VAL A 5 27.62 30.40 -17.47
N PHE A 6 26.32 30.76 -17.43
CA PHE A 6 25.31 30.22 -16.53
C PHE A 6 24.92 28.81 -17.00
N ALA A 7 24.96 27.81 -16.12
CA ALA A 7 24.35 26.51 -16.37
C ALA A 7 22.98 26.48 -15.68
N LEU A 8 21.95 26.46 -16.52
CA LEU A 8 20.57 26.12 -16.20
C LEU A 8 20.53 24.59 -16.04
N SER A 9 20.20 24.07 -14.85
CA SER A 9 19.87 22.65 -14.69
C SER A 9 18.39 22.47 -15.01
N LEU A 10 18.13 21.88 -16.18
CA LEU A 10 16.83 21.44 -16.64
C LEU A 10 16.58 20.04 -16.04
N ALA A 11 15.64 19.92 -15.10
CA ALA A 11 15.17 18.62 -14.64
C ALA A 11 14.36 17.97 -15.77
N LEU A 12 14.86 16.86 -16.30
CA LEU A 12 14.13 15.99 -17.21
C LEU A 12 13.24 15.08 -16.36
N LEU A 13 11.95 15.41 -16.29
CA LEU A 13 10.89 14.49 -15.91
C LEU A 13 10.88 13.34 -16.92
N THR A 14 11.44 12.19 -16.57
CA THR A 14 11.22 10.95 -17.31
C THR A 14 9.81 10.47 -16.97
N GLY A 15 8.85 10.78 -17.84
CA GLY A 15 7.49 10.27 -17.73
C GLY A 15 7.48 8.74 -17.71
N CYS A 16 6.49 8.19 -16.99
CA CYS A 16 6.23 6.75 -16.98
C CYS A 16 6.05 6.27 -18.43
N PRO A 17 6.57 5.09 -18.82
CA PRO A 17 6.42 4.59 -20.19
C PRO A 17 4.92 4.44 -20.49
N GLY A 18 4.38 5.39 -21.27
CA GLY A 18 2.98 5.42 -21.65
C GLY A 18 2.69 4.39 -22.73
N ASP A 19 1.57 3.71 -22.57
CA ASP A 19 0.91 2.91 -23.60
C ASP A 19 0.69 3.76 -24.87
N ASP A 20 1.43 3.44 -25.92
CA ASP A 20 1.24 3.99 -27.26
C ASP A 20 0.26 3.08 -28.01
N GLN A 21 -1.04 3.18 -27.70
CA GLN A 21 -2.07 2.56 -28.52
C GLN A 21 -2.27 3.37 -29.80
N SER A 22 -1.52 2.97 -30.83
CA SER A 22 -1.70 3.39 -32.21
C SER A 22 -3.07 2.93 -32.73
N SER A 23 -3.97 3.89 -32.89
CA SER A 23 -5.19 3.80 -33.68
C SER A 23 -4.90 3.43 -35.14
N THR A 24 -5.59 2.41 -35.66
CA THR A 24 -5.95 2.33 -37.08
C THR A 24 -7.38 1.85 -37.24
N ASP A 25 -8.26 2.80 -37.58
CA ASP A 25 -9.55 2.58 -38.23
C ASP A 25 -9.33 2.15 -39.70
N GLU A 26 -10.07 1.13 -40.16
CA GLU A 26 -10.91 1.21 -41.36
C GLU A 26 -11.82 -0.04 -41.50
N LEU A 27 -13.11 0.16 -41.21
CA LEU A 27 -14.32 -0.22 -41.99
C LEU A 27 -14.61 -1.70 -42.32
N ALA A 28 -15.72 -2.25 -41.78
CA ALA A 28 -17.07 -2.20 -42.41
C ALA A 28 -18.07 -3.24 -41.82
N ASP A 29 -19.29 -2.76 -41.51
CA ASP A 29 -20.65 -3.36 -41.75
C ASP A 29 -20.97 -4.81 -41.26
N GLU A 30 -22.08 -5.16 -40.59
CA GLU A 30 -23.49 -4.72 -40.64
C GLU A 30 -24.23 -4.98 -39.30
N ALA A 31 -25.43 -4.38 -39.21
CA ALA A 31 -26.42 -4.27 -38.14
C ALA A 31 -26.97 -5.57 -37.51
N ASP A 32 -27.44 -5.49 -36.25
CA ASP A 32 -28.83 -5.84 -35.88
C ASP A 32 -29.23 -5.30 -34.47
N GLU A 33 -30.54 -5.18 -34.29
CA GLU A 33 -31.43 -4.49 -33.35
C GLU A 33 -31.23 -4.60 -31.81
N GLY A 34 -31.40 -3.43 -31.14
CA GLY A 34 -32.41 -3.25 -30.09
C GLY A 34 -32.05 -3.54 -28.62
N GLY A 35 -31.90 -2.47 -27.83
CA GLY A 35 -31.90 -2.53 -26.36
C GLY A 35 -31.69 -1.15 -25.73
N ASP A 36 -32.80 -0.47 -25.43
CA ASP A 36 -32.87 0.76 -24.64
C ASP A 36 -32.77 0.37 -23.16
N ASP A 37 -31.59 0.54 -22.57
CA ASP A 37 -31.40 0.62 -21.12
C ASP A 37 -30.29 1.66 -20.90
N GLY A 38 -30.67 2.81 -20.34
CA GLY A 38 -29.74 3.84 -19.92
C GLY A 38 -28.96 3.36 -18.71
N ASP A 39 -27.76 2.87 -18.95
CA ASP A 39 -26.67 2.95 -17.99
C ASP A 39 -25.92 4.25 -18.27
N ASP A 40 -26.07 5.21 -17.37
CA ASP A 40 -25.13 6.31 -17.21
C ASP A 40 -23.80 5.71 -16.72
N ASP A 41 -23.03 5.11 -17.64
CA ASP A 41 -21.60 4.92 -17.49
C ASP A 41 -20.94 6.30 -17.57
N ALA A 42 -21.13 7.10 -16.52
CA ALA A 42 -20.22 8.19 -16.24
C ALA A 42 -18.89 7.51 -15.90
N GLU A 43 -18.00 7.44 -16.88
CA GLU A 43 -16.61 7.08 -16.67
C GLU A 43 -16.07 7.99 -15.56
N ASP A 44 -16.01 7.44 -14.35
CA ASP A 44 -15.51 8.07 -13.14
C ASP A 44 -13.99 8.16 -13.27
N THR A 45 -13.55 9.04 -14.16
CA THR A 45 -12.15 9.22 -14.51
C THR A 45 -11.52 10.16 -13.48
N GLY A 46 -10.45 9.69 -12.84
CA GLY A 46 -9.64 10.51 -11.96
C GLY A 46 -9.13 11.78 -12.64
N THR A 47 -8.65 12.74 -11.84
CA THR A 47 -8.11 14.00 -12.34
C THR A 47 -6.58 13.96 -12.40
N VAL A 48 -5.99 14.82 -13.25
CA VAL A 48 -4.53 15.01 -13.29
C VAL A 48 -4.24 16.47 -12.97
N ALA A 49 -3.48 16.69 -11.90
CA ALA A 49 -3.06 18.02 -11.47
C ALA A 49 -2.00 18.59 -12.42
N PRO A 50 -1.75 19.92 -12.39
CA PRO A 50 -0.82 20.58 -13.32
C PRO A 50 0.64 20.09 -13.28
N ASP A 51 1.06 19.49 -12.16
CA ASP A 51 2.39 18.91 -11.96
C ASP A 51 2.50 17.46 -12.48
N GLY A 52 1.38 16.87 -12.93
CA GLY A 52 1.28 15.48 -13.38
C GLY A 52 0.79 14.50 -12.31
N THR A 53 0.52 14.96 -11.08
CA THR A 53 -0.04 14.11 -10.02
C THR A 53 -1.42 13.62 -10.43
N LYS A 54 -1.59 12.30 -10.47
CA LYS A 54 -2.89 11.67 -10.74
C LYS A 54 -3.66 11.53 -9.44
N CYS A 55 -4.92 11.91 -9.47
CA CYS A 55 -5.85 11.81 -8.35
C CYS A 55 -7.01 10.90 -8.75
N ALA A 56 -7.18 9.81 -8.01
CA ALA A 56 -8.24 8.83 -8.28
C ALA A 56 -9.63 9.47 -8.15
N ALA A 57 -10.60 8.86 -8.81
CA ALA A 57 -11.97 9.34 -8.80
C ALA A 57 -12.61 9.28 -7.40
N GLY A 58 -13.47 10.26 -7.09
CA GLY A 58 -14.04 10.45 -5.75
C GLY A 58 -13.10 11.10 -4.73
N TYR A 59 -11.93 11.57 -5.17
CA TYR A 59 -10.99 12.34 -4.37
C TYR A 59 -10.65 13.67 -5.06
N THR A 60 -10.38 14.68 -4.23
CA THR A 60 -9.79 15.94 -4.66
C THR A 60 -8.36 16.01 -4.11
N CYS A 61 -7.40 16.23 -5.00
CA CYS A 61 -5.98 16.34 -4.68
C CYS A 61 -5.43 17.71 -5.09
N TRP A 62 -4.59 18.29 -4.25
CA TRP A 62 -3.90 19.55 -4.52
C TRP A 62 -2.41 19.43 -4.18
N PRO A 63 -1.52 19.45 -5.19
CA PRO A 63 -0.09 19.48 -4.95
C PRO A 63 0.34 20.87 -4.48
N ASP A 64 0.94 20.93 -3.29
CA ASP A 64 1.48 22.13 -2.67
C ASP A 64 3.00 22.21 -2.89
N PRO A 65 3.47 23.02 -3.86
CA PRO A 65 4.88 23.10 -4.19
C PRO A 65 5.72 23.80 -3.09
N GLU A 66 5.10 24.50 -2.14
CA GLU A 66 5.85 25.15 -1.05
C GLU A 66 6.20 24.17 0.07
N SER A 67 5.38 23.14 0.25
CA SER A 67 5.47 22.23 1.38
C SER A 67 5.83 20.79 0.99
N ASP A 68 5.93 20.50 -0.31
CA ASP A 68 6.22 19.19 -0.91
C ASP A 68 5.20 18.14 -0.46
N VAL A 69 3.94 18.55 -0.37
CA VAL A 69 2.80 17.76 0.09
C VAL A 69 1.71 17.79 -0.97
N VAL A 70 1.12 16.64 -1.25
CA VAL A 70 -0.17 16.56 -1.93
C VAL A 70 -1.25 16.51 -0.88
N TRP A 71 -2.04 17.58 -0.78
CA TRP A 71 -3.21 17.60 0.10
C TRP A 71 -4.36 16.85 -0.56
N VAL A 72 -4.95 15.92 0.16
CA VAL A 72 -6.00 15.05 -0.39
C VAL A 72 -7.21 15.07 0.51
N MET A 73 -8.39 15.08 -0.10
CA MET A 73 -9.66 14.83 0.58
C MET A 73 -10.55 13.90 -0.23
N LYS A 74 -11.41 13.15 0.46
CA LYS A 74 -12.47 12.35 -0.15
C LYS A 74 -13.72 13.21 -0.35
N ASP A 75 -14.35 13.14 -1.51
CA ASP A 75 -15.40 14.08 -1.91
C ASP A 75 -16.75 13.81 -1.23
N ASP A 76 -17.13 12.55 -1.07
CA ASP A 76 -18.34 12.10 -0.36
C ASP A 76 -18.15 12.05 1.19
N GLY A 77 -16.94 12.41 1.63
CA GLY A 77 -16.44 12.44 3.00
C GLY A 77 -16.52 11.14 3.81
N ASN A 78 -16.40 11.28 5.12
CA ASN A 78 -16.07 10.19 6.04
C ASN A 78 -17.28 9.33 6.46
N THR A 79 -18.18 8.99 5.54
CA THR A 79 -19.21 7.98 5.84
C THR A 79 -18.53 6.62 6.03
N ASN A 80 -18.24 6.26 7.29
CA ASN A 80 -17.33 5.19 7.75
C ASN A 80 -15.81 5.55 7.77
N GLY A 81 -15.47 6.81 7.48
CA GLY A 81 -14.22 7.51 7.78
C GLY A 81 -12.88 6.78 7.61
N PRO A 82 -12.38 6.62 6.37
CA PRO A 82 -11.00 6.18 6.17
C PRO A 82 -10.03 7.08 6.95
N THR A 83 -8.99 6.47 7.51
CA THR A 83 -7.88 7.22 8.12
C THR A 83 -7.11 7.96 7.03
N CYS A 84 -6.33 8.98 7.37
CA CYS A 84 -5.55 9.71 6.37
C CYS A 84 -4.55 8.81 5.63
N LYS A 85 -4.05 7.76 6.27
CA LYS A 85 -3.30 6.69 5.61
C LYS A 85 -4.05 6.13 4.40
N SER A 86 -5.25 5.60 4.63
CA SER A 86 -6.07 5.02 3.56
C SER A 86 -6.56 6.04 2.52
N VAL A 87 -6.77 7.30 2.91
CA VAL A 87 -7.11 8.38 1.96
C VAL A 87 -5.96 8.62 0.99
N CYS A 88 -4.73 8.79 1.49
CA CYS A 88 -3.55 8.99 0.63
C CYS A 88 -3.31 7.78 -0.30
N GLU A 89 -3.35 6.56 0.25
CA GLU A 89 -3.10 5.33 -0.51
C GLU A 89 -4.12 5.14 -1.64
N ASN A 90 -5.41 5.41 -1.39
CA ASN A 90 -6.45 5.24 -2.42
C ASN A 90 -6.45 6.36 -3.45
N ALA A 91 -6.27 7.61 -3.02
CA ALA A 91 -6.35 8.76 -3.91
C ALA A 91 -5.17 8.83 -4.89
N LEU A 92 -4.01 8.30 -4.51
CA LEU A 92 -2.76 8.49 -5.23
C LEU A 92 -2.17 7.18 -5.77
N SER A 93 -2.95 6.10 -5.77
CA SER A 93 -2.55 4.75 -6.21
C SER A 93 -2.06 4.67 -7.67
N GLU A 94 -2.47 5.60 -8.52
CA GLU A 94 -2.09 5.64 -9.95
C GLU A 94 -0.76 6.36 -10.22
N ASN A 95 -0.12 6.93 -9.19
CA ASN A 95 1.15 7.62 -9.33
C ASN A 95 2.33 6.65 -9.35
N CYS A 96 3.41 7.06 -10.02
CA CYS A 96 4.63 6.26 -10.14
C CYS A 96 5.51 6.32 -8.87
N GLU A 97 5.17 7.21 -7.93
CA GLU A 97 5.76 7.26 -6.60
C GLU A 97 4.80 6.64 -5.59
N TYR A 98 5.33 5.94 -4.58
CA TYR A 98 4.52 5.55 -3.45
C TYR A 98 4.26 6.79 -2.58
N ILE A 99 3.02 7.25 -2.56
CA ILE A 99 2.62 8.43 -1.79
C ILE A 99 1.82 7.99 -0.56
N ALA A 100 2.26 8.39 0.63
CA ALA A 100 1.62 8.05 1.89
C ALA A 100 1.46 9.26 2.81
N CYS A 101 0.63 9.08 3.82
CA CYS A 101 0.37 10.12 4.80
C CYS A 101 1.64 10.50 5.60
N ASP A 102 1.85 11.80 5.80
CA ASP A 102 2.99 12.39 6.51
C ASP A 102 2.75 12.41 8.04
N HIS A 103 2.85 11.24 8.66
CA HIS A 103 2.58 11.06 10.09
C HIS A 103 3.55 11.89 10.94
N GLY A 104 3.03 12.65 11.89
CA GLY A 104 3.85 13.44 12.82
C GLY A 104 4.36 14.74 12.21
N ARG A 105 3.96 15.10 10.98
CA ARG A 105 4.30 16.39 10.37
C ARG A 105 3.94 17.54 11.30
N PRO A 106 4.85 18.51 11.55
CA PRO A 106 4.51 19.74 12.24
C PRO A 106 3.35 20.47 11.57
N LEU A 107 2.43 21.01 12.37
CA LEU A 107 1.27 21.72 11.88
C LEU A 107 1.67 23.02 11.17
N SER A 108 1.61 23.04 9.83
CA SER A 108 1.91 24.22 9.01
C SER A 108 0.75 25.22 8.94
N TYR A 109 -0.49 24.74 9.11
CA TYR A 109 -1.71 25.51 8.89
C TYR A 109 -2.67 25.41 10.09
N PRO A 110 -2.37 26.09 11.21
CA PRO A 110 -3.14 25.96 12.45
C PRO A 110 -4.48 26.72 12.45
N ASP A 111 -4.75 27.55 11.45
CA ASP A 111 -5.92 28.43 11.42
C ASP A 111 -6.41 28.70 10.00
N MET A 112 -7.55 29.39 9.91
CA MET A 112 -8.24 29.66 8.65
C MET A 112 -7.43 30.52 7.68
N ASP A 113 -6.70 31.52 8.18
CA ASP A 113 -5.93 32.43 7.33
C ASP A 113 -4.74 31.70 6.71
N SER A 114 -4.03 30.90 7.51
CA SER A 114 -2.90 30.10 7.03
C SER A 114 -3.34 28.95 6.11
N PHE A 115 -4.49 28.33 6.36
CA PHE A 115 -5.01 27.20 5.57
C PHE A 115 -5.70 27.62 4.26
N ALA A 116 -5.98 28.92 4.05
CA ALA A 116 -6.68 29.41 2.87
C ALA A 116 -6.11 28.92 1.51
N PRO A 117 -4.78 28.85 1.30
CA PRO A 117 -4.22 28.32 0.04
C PRO A 117 -4.57 26.85 -0.20
N VAL A 118 -4.58 26.03 0.87
CA VAL A 118 -4.96 24.61 0.80
C VAL A 118 -6.43 24.48 0.44
N ALA A 119 -7.29 25.25 1.11
CA ALA A 119 -8.73 25.25 0.83
C ALA A 119 -9.04 25.65 -0.62
N GLU A 120 -8.42 26.73 -1.11
CA GLU A 120 -8.60 27.21 -2.49
C GLU A 120 -8.08 26.16 -3.50
N GLY A 121 -6.93 25.56 -3.23
CA GLY A 121 -6.36 24.48 -4.05
C GLY A 121 -7.25 23.25 -4.16
N LEU A 122 -7.95 22.91 -3.07
CA LEU A 122 -8.96 21.85 -3.02
C LEU A 122 -10.36 22.30 -3.48
N GLY A 123 -10.49 23.52 -4.00
CA GLY A 123 -11.71 24.00 -4.65
C GLY A 123 -12.81 24.50 -3.72
N PHE A 124 -12.50 24.91 -2.49
CA PHE A 124 -13.46 25.50 -1.56
C PHE A 124 -12.90 26.69 -0.78
N SER A 125 -13.76 27.36 -0.02
CA SER A 125 -13.34 28.36 0.96
C SER A 125 -13.73 27.95 2.38
N CYS A 126 -12.94 28.34 3.37
CA CYS A 126 -13.26 28.04 4.76
C CYS A 126 -14.25 29.05 5.33
N ARG A 127 -15.24 28.54 6.08
CA ARG A 127 -16.09 29.34 6.96
C ARG A 127 -16.10 28.80 8.39
N GLU A 128 -16.56 29.65 9.30
CA GLU A 128 -16.74 29.27 10.68
C GLU A 128 -17.82 28.18 10.84
N GLY A 129 -17.59 27.33 11.83
CA GLY A 129 -18.46 26.21 12.17
C GLY A 129 -19.30 26.47 13.40
N ALA A 130 -20.44 25.79 13.47
CA ALA A 130 -21.15 25.64 14.74
C ALA A 130 -20.57 24.43 15.50
N CYS A 131 -20.47 24.55 16.83
CA CYS A 131 -19.91 23.54 17.74
C CYS A 131 -18.43 23.24 17.55
N LYS A 132 -17.67 23.19 18.66
CA LYS A 132 -16.25 22.84 18.68
C LYS A 132 -15.29 23.73 17.89
N TRP A 133 -15.78 24.64 17.04
CA TRP A 133 -14.95 25.61 16.33
C TRP A 133 -14.09 26.52 17.25
N PRO A 134 -12.84 26.85 16.86
CA PRO A 134 -12.14 26.38 15.66
C PRO A 134 -11.56 24.98 15.80
N ASP A 135 -11.58 24.42 17.00
CA ASP A 135 -10.93 23.16 17.35
C ASP A 135 -11.59 21.97 16.64
N SER A 136 -10.75 21.16 16.01
CA SER A 136 -11.15 19.87 15.49
C SER A 136 -11.63 18.98 16.63
N PRO A 137 -12.76 18.26 16.46
CA PRO A 137 -13.16 17.23 17.41
C PRO A 137 -12.10 16.13 17.55
N ILE A 138 -11.19 16.01 16.58
CA ILE A 138 -10.02 15.14 16.60
C ILE A 138 -8.75 16.00 16.60
N SER A 139 -7.98 15.91 17.67
CA SER A 139 -6.93 16.88 18.01
C SER A 139 -5.78 17.00 16.99
N ASN A 140 -5.63 16.05 16.06
CA ASN A 140 -4.47 15.93 15.16
C ASN A 140 -4.86 15.91 13.67
N LEU A 141 -6.06 16.37 13.30
CA LEU A 141 -6.56 16.33 11.92
C LEU A 141 -7.27 17.62 11.52
N HIS A 142 -6.97 18.10 10.32
CA HIS A 142 -7.79 19.08 9.61
C HIS A 142 -9.07 18.40 9.15
N LEU A 143 -10.22 18.94 9.55
CA LEU A 143 -11.51 18.43 9.16
C LEU A 143 -12.31 19.53 8.45
N VAL A 144 -13.02 19.15 7.40
CA VAL A 144 -13.91 20.06 6.66
C VAL A 144 -15.29 19.47 6.50
N SER A 145 -16.33 20.30 6.46
CA SER A 145 -17.69 19.82 6.20
C SER A 145 -17.80 19.21 4.80
N ILE A 146 -18.53 18.10 4.70
CA ILE A 146 -18.86 17.48 3.40
C ILE A 146 -19.79 18.41 2.62
N ASP A 147 -20.79 18.95 3.31
CA ASP A 147 -21.71 19.90 2.71
C ASP A 147 -20.98 21.21 2.40
N THR A 148 -21.09 21.61 1.14
CA THR A 148 -20.69 22.93 0.66
C THR A 148 -21.92 23.83 0.66
N ASP A 149 -21.79 25.07 1.14
CA ASP A 149 -22.89 26.03 1.08
C ASP A 149 -23.07 26.65 -0.32
N GLU A 150 -24.03 27.56 -0.44
CA GLU A 150 -24.37 28.23 -1.70
C GLU A 150 -23.22 29.07 -2.28
N ASP A 151 -22.26 29.50 -1.44
CA ASP A 151 -21.12 30.32 -1.82
C ASP A 151 -19.87 29.46 -2.12
N GLY A 152 -19.98 28.13 -2.10
CA GLY A 152 -18.84 27.23 -2.31
C GLY A 152 -17.98 27.04 -1.07
N SER A 153 -18.49 27.41 0.11
CA SER A 153 -17.73 27.39 1.37
C SER A 153 -18.06 26.16 2.22
N LYS A 154 -17.04 25.65 2.91
CA LYS A 154 -17.09 24.52 3.83
C LYS A 154 -16.69 24.99 5.22
N THR A 155 -17.29 24.40 6.25
CA THR A 155 -16.82 24.63 7.61
C THR A 155 -15.47 23.96 7.81
N CYS A 156 -14.49 24.70 8.31
CA CYS A 156 -13.15 24.18 8.60
C CYS A 156 -12.89 24.09 10.11
N PHE A 157 -12.29 22.97 10.52
CA PHE A 157 -11.84 22.72 11.88
C PHE A 157 -10.35 22.36 11.89
N PHE A 158 -9.62 22.91 12.86
CA PHE A 158 -8.17 22.87 12.88
C PHE A 158 -7.65 21.98 14.03
N PRO A 159 -6.54 21.25 13.82
CA PRO A 159 -5.91 20.48 14.88
C PRO A 159 -5.56 21.35 16.10
N THR A 160 -5.68 20.77 17.29
CA THR A 160 -5.24 21.41 18.54
C THR A 160 -3.83 20.97 18.95
N GLU A 161 -3.35 19.83 18.43
CA GLU A 161 -1.98 19.37 18.62
C GLU A 161 -1.02 20.04 17.64
N SER A 162 0.28 19.96 17.95
CA SER A 162 1.35 20.50 17.09
C SER A 162 1.70 19.61 15.89
N THR A 163 1.12 18.41 15.79
CA THR A 163 1.43 17.44 14.73
C THR A 163 0.18 16.75 14.18
N LEU A 164 0.25 16.35 12.91
CA LEU A 164 -0.81 15.60 12.23
C LEU A 164 -0.69 14.09 12.51
N ALA A 165 -1.81 13.37 12.49
CA ALA A 165 -1.86 11.92 12.70
C ALA A 165 -2.51 11.19 11.52
N CYS A 166 -1.90 10.09 11.08
CA CYS A 166 -2.35 9.37 9.88
C CYS A 166 -3.31 8.21 10.16
N ASP A 167 -3.24 7.62 11.36
CA ASP A 167 -3.94 6.38 11.71
C ASP A 167 -5.15 6.61 12.63
N VAL A 168 -5.43 7.89 12.94
CA VAL A 168 -6.58 8.25 13.76
C VAL A 168 -7.82 8.29 12.88
N HIS A 169 -8.84 7.53 13.26
CA HIS A 169 -10.14 7.60 12.61
C HIS A 169 -10.75 9.00 12.82
N PRO A 170 -11.08 9.75 11.76
CA PRO A 170 -11.51 11.16 11.85
C PRO A 170 -12.88 11.35 12.53
N GLY A 171 -13.61 10.26 12.72
CA GLY A 171 -15.02 10.29 13.11
C GLY A 171 -15.89 10.64 11.90
N ASN A 172 -17.21 10.69 12.11
CA ASN A 172 -18.16 10.88 11.01
C ASN A 172 -19.12 12.07 11.19
N ALA A 173 -19.18 12.72 12.35
CA ALA A 173 -20.01 13.90 12.56
C ALA A 173 -19.64 14.72 13.81
N ASN A 174 -20.14 15.97 13.89
CA ASN A 174 -20.13 16.77 15.13
C ASN A 174 -21.35 16.59 16.02
N CYS A 175 -21.42 17.45 17.05
CA CYS A 175 -22.50 17.49 18.01
C CYS A 175 -23.88 17.88 17.42
N PHE A 176 -23.93 18.32 16.16
CA PHE A 176 -25.16 18.63 15.43
C PHE A 176 -25.42 17.70 14.23
N GLY A 177 -24.57 16.68 14.02
CA GLY A 177 -24.74 15.72 12.93
C GLY A 177 -24.15 16.16 11.58
N GLU A 178 -23.48 17.31 11.51
CA GLU A 178 -22.73 17.71 10.31
C GLU A 178 -21.55 16.76 10.13
N ARG A 179 -21.40 16.21 8.93
CA ARG A 179 -20.39 15.23 8.59
C ARG A 179 -19.13 15.89 8.04
N TYR A 180 -18.01 15.19 8.18
CA TYR A 180 -16.69 15.71 7.83
C TYR A 180 -15.95 14.85 6.82
N ALA A 181 -15.04 15.48 6.08
CA ALA A 181 -13.92 14.85 5.41
C ALA A 181 -12.62 15.22 6.15
N ALA A 182 -11.64 14.32 6.14
CA ALA A 182 -10.30 14.65 6.60
C ALA A 182 -9.49 15.24 5.44
N ILE A 183 -8.72 16.28 5.72
CA ILE A 183 -7.73 16.81 4.78
C ILE A 183 -6.38 16.21 5.15
N CYS A 184 -5.82 15.40 4.26
CA CYS A 184 -4.70 14.53 4.55
C CYS A 184 -3.44 15.01 3.82
N PRO A 185 -2.32 15.20 4.53
CA PRO A 185 -1.04 15.52 3.90
C PRO A 185 -0.39 14.23 3.39
N CYS A 186 -0.25 14.11 2.07
CA CYS A 186 0.38 12.96 1.44
C CYS A 186 1.74 13.36 0.86
N VAL A 187 2.79 12.58 1.12
CA VAL A 187 4.15 12.83 0.66
C VAL A 187 4.72 11.60 -0.04
N PRO A 188 5.56 11.76 -1.07
CA PRO A 188 6.33 10.65 -1.61
C PRO A 188 7.15 10.00 -0.49
N LYS A 189 7.14 8.68 -0.43
CA LYS A 189 8.02 7.89 0.42
C LYS A 189 8.77 6.87 -0.43
N GLU A 190 9.96 6.51 0.05
CA GLU A 190 10.66 5.36 -0.50
C GLU A 190 9.79 4.10 -0.34
N LEU A 191 9.85 3.19 -1.31
CA LEU A 191 8.98 2.02 -1.35
C LEU A 191 9.21 1.06 -0.17
N ASP A 192 10.38 1.07 0.44
CA ASP A 192 10.68 0.33 1.68
C ASP A 192 10.11 0.99 2.94
N GLN A 193 9.77 2.27 2.89
CA GLN A 193 9.05 3.01 3.93
C GLN A 193 7.55 3.01 3.72
N ALA A 194 7.07 2.36 2.65
CA ALA A 194 5.65 2.28 2.35
C ALA A 194 4.85 1.58 3.45
N CYS A 195 5.47 0.62 4.12
CA CYS A 195 4.80 -0.20 5.11
C CYS A 195 5.31 0.11 6.51
N GLU A 196 4.45 0.75 7.30
CA GLU A 196 4.61 0.83 8.74
C GLU A 196 4.06 -0.46 9.35
N TRP A 197 4.98 -1.30 9.84
CA TRP A 197 4.65 -2.50 10.58
C TRP A 197 4.76 -2.19 12.06
N GLU A 198 3.64 -2.25 12.79
CA GLU A 198 3.73 -2.32 14.25
C GLU A 198 4.46 -3.61 14.58
N CYS A 199 5.73 -3.52 15.00
CA CYS A 199 6.41 -4.63 15.62
C CYS A 199 5.84 -4.77 17.04
N PRO A 200 4.95 -5.75 17.34
CA PRO A 200 4.82 -6.16 18.72
C PRO A 200 6.22 -6.58 19.23
N PRO A 201 6.47 -6.62 20.54
CA PRO A 201 7.75 -7.07 21.10
C PRO A 201 8.18 -8.49 20.68
N GLN A 202 7.39 -9.16 19.83
CA GLN A 202 7.69 -10.41 19.17
C GLN A 202 7.49 -10.29 17.63
N HIS A 203 8.53 -9.76 16.98
CA HIS A 203 9.16 -10.42 15.84
C HIS A 203 8.51 -10.36 14.44
N THR A 204 8.78 -9.26 13.72
CA THR A 204 8.82 -9.23 12.25
C THR A 204 10.23 -8.86 11.79
N THR A 205 10.84 -9.66 10.91
CA THR A 205 12.02 -9.23 10.16
C THR A 205 11.54 -8.29 9.05
N GLN A 206 11.89 -7.00 9.17
CA GLN A 206 11.77 -6.09 8.04
C GLN A 206 12.87 -6.46 7.06
N ALA A 207 12.53 -7.15 5.98
CA ALA A 207 13.47 -7.33 4.90
C ALA A 207 13.63 -5.98 4.19
N THR A 208 14.78 -5.33 4.41
CA THR A 208 15.40 -4.52 3.37
C THR A 208 15.52 -5.37 2.11
N TRP A 209 15.55 -4.75 0.92
CA TRP A 209 15.65 -5.43 -0.37
C TRP A 209 16.94 -6.26 -0.52
N LYS A 210 17.07 -7.36 0.22
CA LYS A 210 18.16 -8.32 0.13
C LYS A 210 17.86 -9.20 -1.07
N THR A 211 18.64 -9.01 -2.12
CA THR A 211 18.51 -9.71 -3.41
C THR A 211 19.37 -10.97 -3.49
N SER A 212 20.09 -11.31 -2.42
CA SER A 212 20.96 -12.47 -2.30
C SER A 212 20.65 -13.23 -1.01
N GLY A 213 20.11 -14.44 -1.14
CA GLY A 213 19.70 -15.23 0.02
C GLY A 213 18.90 -16.48 -0.37
N THR A 214 18.74 -17.38 0.60
CA THR A 214 17.91 -18.61 0.46
C THR A 214 16.74 -18.61 1.44
N SER A 215 16.56 -17.54 2.21
CA SER A 215 15.36 -17.38 3.05
C SER A 215 14.14 -17.08 2.18
N CYS A 216 12.96 -17.39 2.71
CA CYS A 216 11.72 -17.25 1.97
C CYS A 216 11.39 -15.77 1.74
N VAL A 217 11.58 -14.92 2.76
CA VAL A 217 11.30 -13.48 2.68
C VAL A 217 12.18 -12.78 1.65
N GLU A 218 13.49 -13.09 1.62
CA GLU A 218 14.41 -12.54 0.62
C GLU A 218 14.01 -12.97 -0.78
N ARG A 219 13.58 -14.23 -0.94
CA ARG A 219 13.18 -14.75 -2.26
C ARG A 219 11.86 -14.16 -2.74
N ILE A 220 10.89 -13.94 -1.85
CA ILE A 220 9.65 -13.22 -2.15
C ILE A 220 9.97 -11.79 -2.61
N ASN A 221 10.78 -11.07 -1.83
CA ASN A 221 11.10 -9.68 -2.14
C ASN A 221 11.97 -9.53 -3.40
N TYR A 222 12.81 -10.52 -3.72
CA TYR A 222 13.46 -10.63 -5.02
C TYR A 222 12.45 -10.64 -6.17
N TRP A 223 11.42 -11.48 -6.09
CA TRP A 223 10.41 -11.58 -7.14
C TRP A 223 9.49 -10.37 -7.22
N ARG A 224 9.13 -9.76 -6.09
CA ARG A 224 8.39 -8.49 -6.06
C ARG A 224 9.14 -7.37 -6.76
N LYS A 225 10.45 -7.24 -6.47
CA LYS A 225 11.32 -6.28 -7.16
C LYS A 225 11.39 -6.56 -8.66
N ARG A 226 11.69 -7.81 -9.01
CA ARG A 226 11.86 -8.23 -10.40
C ARG A 226 10.59 -8.06 -11.23
N ALA A 227 9.42 -8.32 -10.64
CA ALA A 227 8.13 -8.10 -11.30
C ALA A 227 7.99 -6.64 -11.74
N CYS A 228 8.40 -5.70 -10.90
CA CYS A 228 8.39 -4.27 -11.25
C CYS A 228 9.48 -3.89 -12.25
N GLU A 229 10.71 -4.38 -12.09
CA GLU A 229 11.80 -4.11 -13.03
C GLU A 229 11.55 -4.66 -14.44
N GLU A 230 10.80 -5.77 -14.54
CA GLU A 230 10.43 -6.39 -15.81
C GLU A 230 9.07 -5.93 -16.35
N GLY A 231 8.38 -5.00 -15.68
CA GLY A 231 7.09 -4.47 -16.11
C GLY A 231 5.97 -5.51 -16.16
N TRP A 232 5.91 -6.39 -15.16
CA TRP A 232 4.80 -7.33 -15.03
C TRP A 232 3.50 -6.59 -14.74
N VAL A 233 2.38 -7.11 -15.24
CA VAL A 233 1.05 -6.49 -15.10
C VAL A 233 0.58 -6.42 -13.64
N GLU A 234 1.15 -7.24 -12.75
CA GLU A 234 0.87 -7.20 -11.31
C GLU A 234 1.63 -6.10 -10.57
N CYS A 235 2.66 -5.48 -11.17
CA CYS A 235 3.34 -4.37 -10.53
C CYS A 235 2.58 -3.07 -10.80
N PRO A 236 2.04 -2.40 -9.77
CA PRO A 236 1.41 -1.10 -9.94
C PRO A 236 2.47 -0.04 -10.23
N PRO A 237 2.09 1.15 -10.74
CA PRO A 237 3.04 2.20 -11.09
C PRO A 237 3.98 2.60 -9.94
N ALA A 238 3.48 2.63 -8.70
CA ALA A 238 4.25 2.95 -7.50
C ALA A 238 5.23 1.83 -7.06
N GLY A 239 5.14 0.65 -7.65
CA GLY A 239 5.90 -0.52 -7.27
C GLY A 239 5.24 -1.38 -6.18
N LEU A 240 5.87 -2.51 -5.87
CA LEU A 240 5.43 -3.45 -4.84
C LEU A 240 6.26 -3.26 -3.56
N PRO A 241 5.70 -2.82 -2.43
CA PRO A 241 6.45 -2.73 -1.16
C PRO A 241 7.06 -4.07 -0.74
N PRO A 242 8.19 -4.12 -0.02
CA PRO A 242 8.72 -5.38 0.49
C PRO A 242 7.72 -6.04 1.45
N MET A 243 7.56 -7.36 1.31
CA MET A 243 6.80 -8.19 2.22
C MET A 243 7.64 -8.47 3.47
N VAL A 244 6.97 -8.63 4.62
CA VAL A 244 7.61 -8.99 5.89
C VAL A 244 7.20 -10.37 6.36
N GLU A 245 8.08 -11.00 7.13
CA GLU A 245 7.89 -12.35 7.67
C GLU A 245 7.38 -12.30 9.11
N CYS A 246 6.29 -13.02 9.37
CA CYS A 246 5.67 -13.20 10.68
C CYS A 246 6.26 -14.45 11.37
N THR A 247 7.45 -14.29 11.91
CA THR A 247 8.20 -15.40 12.52
C THR A 247 7.51 -16.05 13.72
N ALA A 248 6.65 -15.30 14.43
CA ALA A 248 5.87 -15.79 15.56
C ALA A 248 4.89 -16.92 15.18
N CYS A 249 4.52 -17.03 13.91
CA CYS A 249 3.62 -18.08 13.41
C CYS A 249 4.35 -19.30 12.81
N HIS A 250 5.68 -19.33 12.79
CA HIS A 250 6.44 -20.43 12.19
C HIS A 250 6.17 -21.78 12.86
N GLU A 251 6.11 -21.83 14.19
CA GLU A 251 5.85 -23.11 14.88
C GLU A 251 4.48 -23.68 14.53
N CYS A 252 3.49 -22.81 14.39
CA CYS A 252 2.16 -23.16 13.95
C CYS A 252 2.18 -23.65 12.48
N ALA A 253 2.80 -22.90 11.57
CA ALA A 253 2.89 -23.30 10.17
C ALA A 253 3.73 -24.57 9.94
N ASN A 254 4.70 -24.87 10.82
CA ASN A 254 5.41 -26.14 10.82
C ASN A 254 4.46 -27.31 11.12
N SER A 255 3.52 -27.11 12.06
CA SER A 255 2.46 -28.08 12.35
C SER A 255 1.50 -28.26 11.19
N GLU A 256 1.16 -27.19 10.47
CA GLU A 256 0.37 -27.24 9.23
C GLU A 256 1.09 -28.06 8.16
N ALA A 257 2.35 -27.72 7.87
CA ALA A 257 3.16 -28.44 6.90
C ALA A 257 3.29 -29.94 7.24
N GLN A 258 3.45 -30.29 8.53
CA GLN A 258 3.46 -31.67 8.97
C GLN A 258 2.11 -32.36 8.73
N TYR A 259 1.02 -31.68 9.09
CA TYR A 259 -0.32 -32.22 8.91
C TYR A 259 -0.68 -32.41 7.43
N ASP A 260 -0.39 -31.44 6.57
CA ASP A 260 -0.69 -31.49 5.14
C ASP A 260 0.16 -32.54 4.41
N ALA A 261 1.42 -32.72 4.82
CA ALA A 261 2.27 -33.79 4.31
C ALA A 261 1.67 -35.19 4.56
N GLU A 262 0.89 -35.36 5.62
CA GLU A 262 0.26 -36.63 6.01
C GLU A 262 -1.17 -36.78 5.49
N ASN A 263 -1.92 -35.68 5.39
CA ASN A 263 -3.37 -35.68 5.18
C ASN A 263 -3.80 -35.12 3.82
N GLY A 264 -2.86 -34.61 3.04
CA GLY A 264 -3.09 -34.00 1.73
C GLY A 264 -3.10 -32.48 1.82
N ALA A 265 -2.88 -31.87 0.65
CA ALA A 265 -2.71 -30.43 0.54
C ALA A 265 -3.93 -29.63 1.02
N HIS A 266 -3.68 -28.52 1.71
CA HIS A 266 -4.65 -27.61 2.31
C HIS A 266 -5.56 -28.23 3.38
N ALA A 267 -5.21 -29.38 3.93
CA ALA A 267 -6.01 -30.03 4.97
C ALA A 267 -5.89 -29.31 6.33
N SER A 268 -4.86 -28.47 6.48
CA SER A 268 -4.58 -27.63 7.63
C SER A 268 -5.18 -26.23 7.51
N PHE A 269 -5.73 -25.85 6.34
CA PHE A 269 -6.12 -24.47 6.05
C PHE A 269 -7.03 -23.85 7.13
N GLY A 270 -6.59 -22.70 7.64
CA GLY A 270 -7.22 -21.88 8.67
C GLY A 270 -6.76 -22.19 10.10
N ARG A 271 -5.81 -23.12 10.32
CA ARG A 271 -5.33 -23.46 11.67
C ARG A 271 -4.52 -22.35 12.29
N CYS A 272 -3.66 -21.71 11.51
CA CYS A 272 -2.79 -20.64 11.97
C CYS A 272 -3.35 -19.24 11.67
N GLY A 273 -4.64 -19.15 11.30
CA GLY A 273 -5.32 -17.87 11.05
C GLY A 273 -4.92 -17.21 9.74
N GLU A 274 -4.40 -18.00 8.80
CA GLU A 274 -4.06 -17.58 7.46
C GLU A 274 -5.29 -17.31 6.58
N ASN A 275 -5.14 -16.38 5.64
CA ASN A 275 -6.19 -16.05 4.68
C ASN A 275 -5.96 -16.73 3.31
N VAL A 276 -4.70 -17.04 3.00
CA VAL A 276 -4.29 -17.70 1.77
C VAL A 276 -3.13 -18.62 2.10
N GLN A 277 -3.14 -19.84 1.57
CA GLN A 277 -2.11 -20.84 1.79
C GLN A 277 -1.64 -21.37 0.44
N GLY A 278 -0.33 -21.62 0.32
CA GLY A 278 0.28 -22.31 -0.79
C GLY A 278 1.23 -23.38 -0.26
N GLU A 279 1.30 -24.51 -0.95
CA GLU A 279 2.11 -25.65 -0.52
C GLU A 279 2.98 -26.18 -1.64
N GLY A 280 4.17 -26.67 -1.30
CA GLY A 280 5.07 -27.20 -2.32
C GLY A 280 6.22 -28.01 -1.76
N GLY A 281 6.81 -28.80 -2.66
CA GLY A 281 8.00 -29.60 -2.38
C GLY A 281 9.26 -28.87 -2.84
N GLY A 282 10.25 -28.73 -1.97
CA GLY A 282 11.52 -28.06 -2.27
C GLY A 282 12.60 -28.43 -1.25
N ALA A 283 13.88 -28.29 -1.61
CA ALA A 283 14.95 -28.45 -0.60
C ALA A 283 14.88 -27.29 0.42
N THR A 284 14.46 -26.13 -0.06
CA THR A 284 14.22 -24.89 0.67
C THR A 284 12.85 -24.32 0.31
N CYS A 285 12.33 -23.41 1.15
CA CYS A 285 11.13 -22.65 0.82
C CYS A 285 11.32 -21.75 -0.42
N ALA A 286 12.55 -21.28 -0.67
CA ALA A 286 12.87 -20.49 -1.86
C ALA A 286 12.63 -21.28 -3.15
N ASP A 287 12.86 -22.59 -3.14
CA ASP A 287 12.54 -23.46 -4.29
C ASP A 287 11.02 -23.50 -4.56
N VAL A 288 10.20 -23.47 -3.49
CA VAL A 288 8.74 -23.46 -3.61
C VAL A 288 8.26 -22.12 -4.15
N ILE A 289 8.84 -21.01 -3.69
CA ILE A 289 8.55 -19.66 -4.20
C ILE A 289 8.89 -19.58 -5.70
N ASP A 290 10.03 -20.11 -6.11
CA ASP A 290 10.44 -20.16 -7.52
C ASP A 290 9.48 -21.01 -8.36
N ALA A 291 9.06 -22.15 -7.82
CA ALA A 291 8.06 -22.98 -8.47
C ALA A 291 6.74 -22.21 -8.66
N PHE A 292 6.24 -21.53 -7.63
CA PHE A 292 5.02 -20.73 -7.71
C PHE A 292 5.12 -19.62 -8.73
N VAL A 293 6.24 -18.89 -8.78
CA VAL A 293 6.44 -17.85 -9.80
C VAL A 293 6.54 -18.43 -11.20
N SER A 294 7.09 -19.64 -11.35
CA SER A 294 7.17 -20.31 -12.65
C SER A 294 5.81 -20.75 -13.20
N GLU A 295 4.77 -20.78 -12.37
CA GLU A 295 3.39 -21.09 -12.78
C GLU A 295 2.72 -19.96 -13.57
N ARG A 296 3.38 -18.80 -13.70
CA ARG A 296 2.90 -17.71 -14.56
C ARG A 296 2.54 -18.23 -15.95
N ALA A 297 1.36 -17.85 -16.41
CA ALA A 297 0.80 -18.29 -17.68
C ALA A 297 0.12 -17.13 -18.41
N PRO A 298 0.06 -17.15 -19.75
CA PRO A 298 -0.70 -16.18 -20.50
C PRO A 298 -2.20 -16.33 -20.22
N ASP A 299 -2.91 -15.20 -20.12
CA ASP A 299 -4.37 -15.15 -20.15
C ASP A 299 -4.92 -15.28 -21.58
N GLU A 300 -6.22 -15.03 -21.76
CA GLU A 300 -6.90 -15.10 -23.06
C GLU A 300 -6.34 -14.11 -24.09
N ASP A 301 -5.75 -12.99 -23.63
CA ASP A 301 -5.14 -11.95 -24.45
C ASP A 301 -3.63 -12.16 -24.66
N GLY A 302 -3.08 -13.25 -24.12
CA GLY A 302 -1.65 -13.57 -24.21
C GLY A 302 -0.77 -12.84 -23.17
N VAL A 303 -1.37 -12.15 -22.20
CA VAL A 303 -0.65 -11.43 -21.14
C VAL A 303 -0.24 -12.39 -20.04
N MET A 304 1.06 -12.45 -19.72
CA MET A 304 1.59 -13.31 -18.66
C MET A 304 1.11 -12.84 -17.28
N ARG A 305 0.30 -13.66 -16.59
CA ARG A 305 -0.24 -13.36 -15.27
C ARG A 305 0.22 -14.32 -14.18
N CYS A 306 0.39 -13.77 -12.98
CA CYS A 306 0.50 -14.48 -11.72
C CYS A 306 -0.89 -14.81 -11.18
N GLN A 307 -1.38 -16.00 -11.52
CA GLN A 307 -2.58 -16.58 -10.93
C GLN A 307 -2.20 -17.70 -9.96
N GLY A 308 -3.16 -18.19 -9.17
CA GLY A 308 -2.94 -19.31 -8.25
C GLY A 308 -1.86 -19.00 -7.22
N HIS A 309 -0.80 -19.82 -7.17
CA HIS A 309 0.24 -19.69 -6.15
C HIS A 309 1.19 -18.51 -6.37
N CYS A 310 1.34 -17.98 -7.60
CA CYS A 310 2.16 -16.78 -7.82
C CYS A 310 1.49 -15.51 -7.26
N GLY A 311 0.16 -15.42 -7.35
CA GLY A 311 -0.59 -14.20 -7.04
C GLY A 311 -0.28 -13.60 -5.66
N PRO A 312 -0.21 -14.39 -4.57
CA PRO A 312 0.16 -13.89 -3.25
C PRO A 312 1.56 -13.25 -3.16
N ILE A 313 2.53 -13.72 -3.95
CA ILE A 313 3.92 -13.22 -3.93
C ILE A 313 3.97 -11.78 -4.45
N VAL A 314 3.27 -11.50 -5.53
CA VAL A 314 3.22 -10.18 -6.21
C VAL A 314 1.96 -9.39 -5.87
N ALA A 315 1.25 -9.75 -4.80
CA ALA A 315 0.07 -9.01 -4.37
C ALA A 315 0.43 -7.57 -3.99
N GLU A 316 -0.36 -6.62 -4.45
CA GLU A 316 -0.19 -5.19 -4.19
C GLU A 316 -0.26 -4.84 -2.70
N GLY A 317 0.35 -3.72 -2.33
CA GLY A 317 0.31 -3.17 -0.99
C GLY A 317 1.21 -3.89 0.02
N CYS A 318 1.00 -3.54 1.29
CA CYS A 318 1.75 -4.07 2.43
C CYS A 318 1.27 -5.46 2.81
N GLN A 319 2.07 -6.47 2.50
CA GLN A 319 1.75 -7.87 2.76
C GLN A 319 2.63 -8.46 3.87
N THR A 320 2.06 -9.40 4.61
CA THR A 320 2.76 -10.28 5.55
C THR A 320 2.70 -11.71 5.03
N PHE A 321 3.70 -12.52 5.39
CA PHE A 321 3.63 -13.96 5.22
C PHE A 321 4.31 -14.68 6.39
N PHE A 322 4.05 -15.96 6.51
CA PHE A 322 4.81 -16.87 7.35
C PHE A 322 4.84 -18.25 6.70
N TRP A 323 5.73 -19.12 7.12
CA TRP A 323 5.88 -20.42 6.51
C TRP A 323 6.27 -21.48 7.52
N GLY A 324 6.12 -22.73 7.12
CA GLY A 324 6.61 -23.88 7.86
C GLY A 324 7.04 -25.00 6.95
N LYS A 325 7.73 -25.97 7.55
CA LYS A 325 8.26 -27.17 6.91
C LYS A 325 7.95 -28.40 7.77
N ALA A 326 7.51 -29.48 7.14
CA ALA A 326 7.33 -30.76 7.84
C ALA A 326 8.67 -31.31 8.36
N MET A 327 8.67 -32.03 9.50
CA MET A 327 9.90 -32.45 10.19
C MET A 327 10.84 -33.28 9.30
N ASP A 328 10.29 -34.32 8.69
CA ASP A 328 11.05 -35.34 7.97
C ASP A 328 10.78 -35.32 6.45
N SER A 329 10.41 -34.15 5.91
CA SER A 329 10.16 -34.02 4.47
C SER A 329 10.56 -32.66 3.90
N ASN A 330 10.54 -32.58 2.58
CA ASN A 330 10.78 -31.36 1.82
C ASN A 330 9.48 -30.58 1.52
N PHE A 331 8.41 -30.90 2.26
CA PHE A 331 7.11 -30.24 2.13
C PHE A 331 7.09 -28.95 2.94
N HIS A 332 6.70 -27.86 2.29
CA HIS A 332 6.56 -26.53 2.89
C HIS A 332 5.13 -26.02 2.72
N THR A 333 4.68 -25.31 3.74
CA THR A 333 3.44 -24.52 3.74
C THR A 333 3.83 -23.05 3.83
N LEU A 334 3.29 -22.22 2.94
CA LEU A 334 3.48 -20.78 2.88
C LEU A 334 2.13 -20.10 3.04
N ASN A 335 1.99 -19.30 4.10
CA ASN A 335 0.78 -18.63 4.49
C ASN A 335 0.92 -17.12 4.26
N TRP A 336 -0.09 -16.52 3.65
CA TRP A 336 -0.02 -15.14 3.18
C TRP A 336 -1.12 -14.27 3.80
N ARG A 337 -0.92 -12.95 3.72
CA ARG A 337 -1.91 -11.91 4.03
C ARG A 337 -2.43 -11.96 5.48
N SER A 338 -1.58 -12.37 6.42
CA SER A 338 -1.95 -12.51 7.82
C SER A 338 -0.71 -12.67 8.72
N CYS A 339 -0.80 -12.14 9.93
CA CYS A 339 0.10 -12.41 11.05
C CYS A 339 -0.73 -12.40 12.33
N ASN A 340 -1.57 -13.42 12.50
CA ASN A 340 -2.49 -13.51 13.65
C ASN A 340 -1.81 -14.25 14.79
N VAL A 341 -0.89 -13.57 15.48
CA VAL A 341 -0.06 -14.14 16.54
C VAL A 341 -0.91 -14.82 17.62
N ASP A 342 -2.04 -14.21 18.01
CA ASP A 342 -2.94 -14.78 19.02
C ASP A 342 -3.55 -16.11 18.55
N THR A 343 -3.87 -16.24 17.26
CA THR A 343 -4.40 -17.48 16.68
C THR A 343 -3.30 -18.55 16.56
N CYS A 344 -2.12 -18.18 16.09
CA CYS A 344 -0.96 -19.07 16.01
C CYS A 344 -0.59 -19.63 17.39
N GLN A 345 -0.47 -18.76 18.39
CA GLN A 345 -0.17 -19.15 19.77
C GLN A 345 -1.31 -19.98 20.37
N GLY A 346 -2.56 -19.56 20.17
CA GLY A 346 -3.74 -20.29 20.66
C GLY A 346 -3.79 -21.71 20.13
N TYR A 347 -3.51 -21.93 18.83
CA TYR A 347 -3.44 -23.27 18.25
C TYR A 347 -2.38 -24.12 18.94
N CYS A 348 -1.16 -23.58 19.10
CA CYS A 348 -0.05 -24.31 19.72
C CYS A 348 -0.28 -24.63 21.21
N ASP A 349 -0.95 -23.73 21.93
CA ASP A 349 -1.33 -23.94 23.33
C ASP A 349 -2.39 -25.06 23.47
N GLU A 350 -3.32 -25.15 22.51
CA GLU A 350 -4.37 -26.17 22.47
C GLU A 350 -3.86 -27.54 21.98
N HIS A 351 -2.77 -27.57 21.21
CA HIS A 351 -2.18 -28.78 20.60
C HIS A 351 -0.72 -28.99 21.05
N PRO A 352 -0.49 -29.24 22.36
CA PRO A 352 0.86 -29.34 22.90
C PRO A 352 1.64 -30.49 22.26
N GLY A 353 2.78 -30.14 21.63
CA GLY A 353 3.67 -31.07 20.96
C GLY A 353 3.43 -31.25 19.46
N GLU A 354 2.41 -30.58 18.89
CA GLU A 354 2.23 -30.50 17.43
C GLU A 354 3.02 -29.34 16.81
N CYS A 355 3.16 -28.22 17.52
CA CYS A 355 4.00 -27.08 17.10
C CYS A 355 5.48 -27.32 17.44
N PHE A 356 6.37 -26.94 16.53
CA PHE A 356 7.82 -27.15 16.67
C PHE A 356 8.63 -26.12 15.88
N THR A 357 9.89 -25.91 16.27
CA THR A 357 10.85 -25.07 15.54
C THR A 357 11.77 -25.91 14.65
N HIS A 358 12.22 -25.33 13.54
CA HIS A 358 13.34 -25.86 12.76
C HIS A 358 14.61 -25.07 13.08
N GLU A 359 15.80 -25.70 12.94
CA GLU A 359 17.10 -25.00 13.09
C GLU A 359 17.28 -23.86 12.07
N THR A 360 16.52 -23.87 10.98
CA THR A 360 16.53 -22.83 9.94
C THR A 360 15.46 -21.77 10.13
N SER A 361 14.58 -21.90 11.13
CA SER A 361 13.67 -20.81 11.50
C SER A 361 14.49 -19.70 12.16
N PRO A 362 14.33 -18.42 11.76
CA PRO A 362 15.03 -17.31 12.40
C PRO A 362 14.81 -17.29 13.91
N ASP A 363 15.84 -16.96 14.68
CA ASP A 363 15.85 -16.96 16.15
C ASP A 363 15.00 -15.83 16.76
N GLY A 364 13.74 -15.63 16.37
CA GLY A 364 12.86 -14.59 16.90
C GLY A 364 13.32 -13.15 16.62
N SER A 365 14.53 -12.73 17.03
CA SER A 365 15.06 -11.39 16.91
C SER A 365 14.78 -10.75 15.54
N CYS A 366 14.14 -9.57 15.57
CA CYS A 366 14.03 -8.74 14.39
C CYS A 366 15.46 -8.39 13.93
N ASP A 367 15.81 -8.72 12.70
CA ASP A 367 17.05 -8.25 12.11
C ASP A 367 17.02 -6.72 12.04
N ASP A 368 18.02 -6.08 12.65
CA ASP A 368 18.21 -4.64 12.55
C ASP A 368 18.65 -4.31 11.11
N PRO A 369 17.91 -3.46 10.36
CA PRO A 369 18.22 -3.16 8.97
C PRO A 369 19.58 -2.45 8.77
N SER A 370 20.26 -2.05 9.85
CA SER A 370 21.58 -1.40 9.81
C SER A 370 22.78 -2.35 9.87
N VAL A 371 22.59 -3.63 10.19
CA VAL A 371 23.67 -4.62 10.17
C VAL A 371 23.68 -5.34 8.81
N ASP A 372 24.74 -5.12 8.03
CA ASP A 372 25.05 -5.79 6.77
C ASP A 372 24.23 -5.42 5.52
N ALA A 373 23.71 -4.19 5.43
CA ALA A 373 23.17 -3.67 4.17
C ALA A 373 24.28 -3.62 3.08
N GLU A 374 24.07 -4.32 1.95
CA GLU A 374 24.87 -4.08 0.75
C GLU A 374 24.60 -2.65 0.25
N PRO A 375 25.62 -1.93 -0.25
CA PRO A 375 25.41 -0.63 -0.86
C PRO A 375 24.44 -0.79 -2.04
N GLY A 376 23.31 -0.09 -1.96
CA GLY A 376 22.37 0.01 -3.08
C GLY A 376 23.05 0.54 -4.35
N PRO A 377 22.38 0.46 -5.51
CA PRO A 377 22.87 1.12 -6.72
C PRO A 377 23.20 2.58 -6.40
N GLU A 378 24.29 3.13 -6.93
CA GLU A 378 24.69 4.52 -6.68
C GLU A 378 23.56 5.47 -7.14
N ILE A 379 22.68 5.83 -6.22
CA ILE A 379 21.79 6.98 -6.32
C ILE A 379 22.67 8.17 -5.97
N ALA A 380 22.67 9.18 -6.83
CA ALA A 380 23.51 10.37 -6.67
C ALA A 380 23.37 10.92 -5.24
N ALA A 381 24.50 11.02 -4.54
CA ALA A 381 24.56 11.45 -3.16
C ALA A 381 23.84 12.80 -2.96
N CYS A 382 22.87 12.84 -2.05
CA CYS A 382 22.34 14.09 -1.52
C CYS A 382 23.46 14.83 -0.78
N GLN A 383 23.61 16.12 -1.09
CA GLN A 383 24.23 17.09 -0.19
C GLN A 383 23.24 17.51 0.89
#